data_AF-A0A935MUP1-F1
#
_entry.id   AF-A0A935MUP1-F1
#
_cell.length_a   1.000
_cell.length_b   1.000
_cell.length_c   1.000
_cell.angle_alpha   90.00
_cell.angle_beta   90.00
_cell.angle_gamma   90.00
#
_symmetry.space_group_name_H-M   'P 1'
#
loop_
_entity.id
_entity.type
_entity.pdbx_description
1 polymer ?
#
loop_
_entity_poly.entity_id
_entity_poly.type
_entity_poly.pdbx_seq_one_letter_code
_entity_poly.pdbx_strand_id
1 'polypeptide(L)'
;MDLPCWPASLYISYHAARASSTSGRRFSIRSCANWATTAERIVSVFSAEGIDQDLLYNPNFRYIVGGPKWLSEHREGYAAFRKYIGVRGKGDFTLVTSHPRQVLDMDEIVHSHTAPSLWPDHPGYLDYTRYASCRHPAGILNSSVFSLNALASEYIQKFVPPEDDNDLIRQNLALYKFTDLDFFEGLVRFLKGYLDEFVAASDRYIVMRWEDLIEHPVPTIERLANESGIPLREGFAANLWKKLDHVNLTQAHKHNFRNGKGIVGDWKNWMTNEHLEMMKAHGLETPMEALGYGRIEYLDARHYTDFQQRVAGHLRTGTVFRDFPDPDLFTYAFNKSNLVSDKFAFKRHDWREWTQIERSIFTDEALERRVWDVAEEATGQLNALIEDILSEDWNDLAAIPAQLKMLADSHRTTLARDDPERYQKAFAQTLQLVTTSPNTR
;
A
#
# COMPACT_ATOMS: atom_id res chain seq x y z
N MET A 1 -6.54 -2.81 7.49
CA MET A 1 -5.58 -2.40 6.44
C MET A 1 -4.69 -1.32 7.00
N ASP A 2 -3.43 -1.32 6.62
CA ASP A 2 -2.32 -1.14 7.53
C ASP A 2 -1.46 0.12 7.24
N LEU A 3 -0.49 0.40 8.13
CA LEU A 3 0.79 1.12 7.97
C LEU A 3 0.94 2.55 8.59
N PRO A 4 1.79 2.71 9.64
CA PRO A 4 2.08 3.99 10.31
C PRO A 4 3.00 4.96 9.54
N CYS A 5 3.28 4.69 8.26
CA CYS A 5 4.36 5.32 7.48
C CYS A 5 3.86 6.18 6.31
N TRP A 6 2.55 6.26 6.12
CA TRP A 6 1.96 7.09 5.07
C TRP A 6 1.46 8.42 5.65
N PRO A 7 1.56 9.53 4.87
CA PRO A 7 1.11 10.86 5.24
C PRO A 7 -0.30 10.91 5.82
N ALA A 8 -1.20 10.22 5.13
CA ALA A 8 -2.54 9.89 5.54
C ALA A 8 -2.96 8.59 4.84
N SER A 9 -3.90 7.88 5.44
CA SER A 9 -4.56 6.73 4.82
C SER A 9 -5.98 7.15 4.50
N LEU A 10 -6.35 7.09 3.22
CA LEU A 10 -7.70 7.35 2.75
C LEU A 10 -8.46 6.04 2.78
N TYR A 11 -9.55 6.00 3.56
CA TYR A 11 -10.45 4.86 3.63
C TYR A 11 -11.79 5.29 3.05
N ILE A 12 -12.24 4.60 2.01
CA ILE A 12 -13.44 4.94 1.26
C ILE A 12 -14.37 3.75 1.44
N SER A 13 -15.35 3.94 2.31
CA SER A 13 -16.30 2.91 2.71
C SER A 13 -17.64 3.14 2.03
N TYR A 14 -18.20 2.08 1.47
CA TYR A 14 -19.56 2.12 0.95
C TYR A 14 -20.53 1.63 2.04
N HIS A 15 -21.31 2.52 2.64
CA HIS A 15 -22.46 2.11 3.45
C HIS A 15 -23.66 1.82 2.55
N ALA A 16 -23.80 0.55 2.18
CA ALA A 16 -24.92 0.06 1.40
C ALA A 16 -26.21 -0.02 2.24
N ALA A 17 -26.93 1.10 2.38
CA ALA A 17 -28.37 1.04 2.65
C ALA A 17 -29.20 0.86 1.36
N ARG A 18 -28.56 0.74 0.19
CA ARG A 18 -29.20 0.52 -1.12
C ARG A 18 -28.43 -0.51 -1.94
N ALA A 19 -28.44 -1.77 -1.49
CA ALA A 19 -27.92 -2.90 -2.24
C ALA A 19 -29.06 -3.62 -2.97
N SER A 20 -29.06 -3.58 -4.30
CA SER A 20 -29.72 -4.64 -5.08
C SER A 20 -29.07 -4.88 -6.44
N SER A 21 -28.54 -3.85 -7.12
CA SER A 21 -27.91 -4.01 -8.45
C SER A 21 -26.38 -4.12 -8.45
N THR A 22 -25.70 -3.60 -7.42
CA THR A 22 -24.23 -3.62 -7.29
C THR A 22 -23.67 -4.88 -6.64
N SER A 23 -24.51 -5.68 -5.97
CA SER A 23 -24.11 -6.93 -5.30
C SER A 23 -23.66 -7.97 -6.32
N GLY A 24 -24.50 -8.32 -7.31
CA GLY A 24 -24.19 -9.34 -8.33
C GLY A 24 -22.90 -9.05 -9.11
N ARG A 25 -22.70 -7.78 -9.49
CA ARG A 25 -21.48 -7.33 -10.19
C ARG A 25 -20.21 -7.44 -9.32
N ARG A 26 -20.25 -6.98 -8.07
CA ARG A 26 -19.11 -7.14 -7.14
C ARG A 26 -18.78 -8.61 -6.87
N PHE A 27 -19.78 -9.47 -6.76
CA PHE A 27 -19.59 -10.91 -6.54
C PHE A 27 -18.96 -11.61 -7.75
N SER A 28 -19.38 -11.28 -8.98
CA SER A 28 -18.80 -11.85 -10.20
C SER A 28 -17.32 -11.46 -10.36
N ILE A 29 -16.96 -10.19 -10.17
CA ILE A 29 -15.56 -9.73 -10.26
C ILE A 29 -14.72 -10.39 -9.17
N ARG A 30 -15.16 -10.43 -7.91
CA ARG A 30 -14.36 -11.04 -6.82
C ARG A 30 -14.05 -12.53 -7.07
N SER A 31 -14.97 -13.25 -7.70
CA SER A 31 -14.83 -14.68 -7.97
C SER A 31 -14.07 -14.95 -9.27
N CYS A 32 -14.25 -14.11 -10.29
CA CYS A 32 -13.57 -14.14 -11.58
C CYS A 32 -12.26 -13.35 -11.66
N ALA A 33 -11.86 -12.63 -10.60
CA ALA A 33 -10.60 -11.88 -10.52
C ALA A 33 -9.67 -12.39 -9.40
N ASN A 34 -10.08 -13.32 -8.52
CA ASN A 34 -9.15 -14.01 -7.59
C ASN A 34 -8.18 -15.00 -8.27
N TRP A 35 -7.94 -14.79 -9.56
CA TRP A 35 -7.08 -15.57 -10.43
C TRP A 35 -5.69 -14.98 -10.35
N ALA A 36 -4.77 -15.73 -9.77
CA ALA A 36 -3.39 -15.33 -9.60
C ALA A 36 -2.58 -15.46 -10.90
N THR A 37 -3.18 -15.26 -12.09
CA THR A 37 -2.52 -15.50 -13.38
C THR A 37 -1.32 -14.59 -13.58
N THR A 38 -1.44 -13.30 -13.26
CA THR A 38 -0.32 -12.36 -13.44
C THR A 38 0.84 -12.70 -12.50
N ALA A 39 0.55 -12.89 -11.21
CA ALA A 39 1.58 -13.19 -10.23
C ALA A 39 2.25 -14.56 -10.47
N GLU A 40 1.50 -15.59 -10.86
CA GLU A 40 2.03 -16.92 -11.12
C GLU A 40 2.88 -16.97 -12.37
N ARG A 41 2.46 -16.28 -13.44
CA ARG A 41 3.28 -16.16 -14.63
C ARG A 41 4.57 -15.40 -14.34
N ILE A 42 4.51 -14.32 -13.55
CA ILE A 42 5.72 -13.62 -13.06
C ILE A 42 6.64 -14.59 -12.31
N VAL A 43 6.11 -15.36 -11.35
CA VAL A 43 6.89 -16.36 -10.59
C VAL A 43 7.50 -17.42 -11.53
N SER A 44 6.76 -17.88 -12.53
CA SER A 44 7.23 -18.90 -13.48
C SER A 44 8.44 -18.46 -14.28
N VAL A 45 8.58 -17.16 -14.59
CA VAL A 45 9.77 -16.61 -15.26
C VAL A 45 11.00 -16.79 -14.37
N PHE A 46 10.89 -16.51 -13.06
CA PHE A 46 11.98 -16.72 -12.12
C PHE A 46 12.28 -18.21 -11.87
N SER A 47 11.25 -19.06 -11.82
CA SER A 47 11.41 -20.51 -11.71
C SER A 47 12.11 -21.11 -12.93
N ALA A 48 11.83 -20.63 -14.13
CA ALA A 48 12.48 -21.08 -15.36
C ALA A 48 13.99 -20.78 -15.38
N GLU A 49 14.42 -19.73 -14.68
CA GLU A 49 15.83 -19.37 -14.48
C GLU A 49 16.46 -20.08 -13.27
N GLY A 50 15.69 -20.85 -12.50
CA GLY A 50 16.17 -21.56 -11.30
C GLY A 50 16.48 -20.66 -10.11
N ILE A 51 15.86 -19.48 -10.02
CA ILE A 51 16.12 -18.48 -8.95
C ILE A 51 14.88 -18.20 -8.08
N ASP A 52 13.89 -19.10 -8.08
CA ASP A 52 12.65 -18.95 -7.31
C ASP A 52 12.87 -18.89 -5.80
N GLN A 53 13.93 -19.53 -5.29
CA GLN A 53 14.29 -19.50 -3.88
C GLN A 53 14.82 -18.12 -3.44
N ASP A 54 15.41 -17.36 -4.36
CA ASP A 54 15.93 -16.01 -4.14
C ASP A 54 14.88 -14.91 -4.38
N LEU A 55 13.73 -15.26 -4.96
CA LEU A 55 12.64 -14.34 -5.26
C LEU A 55 11.99 -13.80 -3.98
N LEU A 56 11.86 -12.49 -3.91
CA LEU A 56 11.03 -11.77 -2.95
C LEU A 56 9.83 -11.22 -3.70
N TYR A 57 8.66 -11.80 -3.44
CA TYR A 57 7.41 -11.29 -3.99
C TYR A 57 6.31 -11.59 -3.00
N ASN A 58 6.11 -10.64 -2.07
CA ASN A 58 5.31 -10.88 -0.87
C ASN A 58 3.89 -11.32 -1.25
N PRO A 59 3.32 -12.35 -0.60
CA PRO A 59 1.96 -12.83 -0.88
C PRO A 59 0.90 -11.72 -0.92
N ASN A 60 1.04 -10.69 -0.09
CA ASN A 60 0.12 -9.55 -0.07
C ASN A 60 0.10 -8.74 -1.37
N PHE A 61 1.14 -8.83 -2.22
CA PHE A 61 1.20 -8.17 -3.52
C PHE A 61 0.79 -9.07 -4.68
N ARG A 62 0.65 -10.38 -4.47
CA ARG A 62 0.29 -11.33 -5.53
C ARG A 62 -1.19 -11.28 -5.91
N TYR A 63 -2.04 -10.79 -5.01
CA TYR A 63 -3.43 -10.48 -5.31
C TYR A 63 -3.52 -9.27 -6.23
N ILE A 64 -4.55 -9.21 -7.09
CA ILE A 64 -4.79 -8.06 -7.99
C ILE A 64 -4.91 -6.77 -7.17
N VAL A 65 -5.77 -6.76 -6.15
CA VAL A 65 -5.95 -5.62 -5.22
C VAL A 65 -4.84 -5.48 -4.17
N GLY A 66 -3.84 -6.36 -4.23
CA GLY A 66 -2.69 -6.37 -3.34
C GLY A 66 -1.74 -5.20 -3.59
N GLY A 67 -1.26 -4.59 -2.51
CA GLY A 67 -0.34 -3.46 -2.55
C GLY A 67 -0.99 -2.08 -2.64
N PRO A 68 -0.17 -1.00 -2.67
CA PRO A 68 -0.67 0.35 -2.82
C PRO A 68 -1.43 0.52 -4.13
N LYS A 69 -2.56 1.22 -4.07
CA LYS A 69 -3.51 1.35 -5.18
C LYS A 69 -4.18 2.71 -5.23
N TRP A 70 -4.52 3.15 -6.43
CA TRP A 70 -5.12 4.45 -6.67
C TRP A 70 -5.91 4.50 -7.98
N LEU A 71 -6.74 5.53 -8.15
CA LEU A 71 -7.38 5.82 -9.43
C LEU A 71 -6.33 6.29 -10.42
N SER A 72 -6.28 5.65 -11.59
CA SER A 72 -5.24 5.91 -12.58
C SER A 72 -5.46 7.25 -13.25
N GLU A 73 -4.44 8.12 -13.24
CA GLU A 73 -4.41 9.33 -14.05
C GLU A 73 -4.05 9.03 -15.52
N HIS A 74 -3.42 7.88 -15.78
CA HIS A 74 -3.00 7.48 -17.12
C HIS A 74 -4.17 7.03 -18.00
N ARG A 75 -5.20 6.43 -17.39
CA ARG A 75 -6.36 5.87 -18.11
C ARG A 75 -7.64 6.08 -17.31
N GLU A 76 -8.54 6.89 -17.87
CA GLU A 76 -9.84 7.18 -17.25
C GLU A 76 -10.63 5.89 -17.03
N GLY A 77 -11.25 5.74 -15.85
CA GLY A 77 -12.03 4.57 -15.48
C GLY A 77 -11.20 3.37 -14.99
N TYR A 78 -9.88 3.50 -14.86
CA TYR A 78 -8.99 2.46 -14.37
C TYR A 78 -8.40 2.81 -13.01
N ALA A 79 -7.90 1.79 -12.32
CA ALA A 79 -7.10 1.88 -11.12
C ALA A 79 -5.72 1.28 -11.37
N ALA A 80 -4.71 1.77 -10.66
CA ALA A 80 -3.33 1.31 -10.70
C ALA A 80 -2.95 0.63 -9.37
N PHE A 81 -2.09 -0.38 -9.45
CA PHE A 81 -1.70 -1.24 -8.32
C PHE A 81 -0.19 -1.49 -8.36
N ARG A 82 0.53 -1.14 -7.29
CA ARG A 82 1.97 -1.41 -7.15
C ARG A 82 2.24 -2.84 -6.69
N LYS A 83 3.19 -3.47 -7.35
CA LYS A 83 3.75 -4.80 -7.09
C LYS A 83 5.25 -4.63 -6.88
N TYR A 84 5.71 -4.92 -5.67
CA TYR A 84 7.14 -4.86 -5.35
C TYR A 84 7.75 -6.25 -5.53
N ILE A 85 8.78 -6.33 -6.36
CA ILE A 85 9.43 -7.59 -6.75
C ILE A 85 10.94 -7.40 -6.60
N GLY A 86 11.60 -8.32 -5.88
CA GLY A 86 13.04 -8.30 -5.69
C GLY A 86 13.64 -9.70 -5.83
N VAL A 87 14.95 -9.79 -6.06
CA VAL A 87 15.69 -11.05 -6.07
C VAL A 87 17.02 -10.85 -5.37
N ARG A 88 17.34 -11.69 -4.38
CA ARG A 88 18.60 -11.63 -3.62
C ARG A 88 19.80 -11.56 -4.56
N GLY A 89 20.70 -10.61 -4.33
CA GLY A 89 21.86 -10.32 -5.17
C GLY A 89 21.59 -9.61 -6.51
N LYS A 90 20.33 -9.33 -6.86
CA LYS A 90 19.95 -8.64 -8.11
C LYS A 90 19.21 -7.32 -7.92
N GLY A 91 18.80 -6.98 -6.68
CA GLY A 91 18.04 -5.77 -6.37
C GLY A 91 16.53 -5.95 -6.58
N ASP A 92 15.81 -4.84 -6.71
CA ASP A 92 14.35 -4.82 -6.86
C ASP A 92 13.84 -3.81 -7.89
N PHE A 93 12.57 -4.01 -8.25
CA PHE A 93 11.80 -3.11 -9.09
C PHE A 93 10.33 -3.05 -8.65
N THR A 94 9.71 -1.91 -8.96
CA THR A 94 8.28 -1.66 -8.72
C THR A 94 7.55 -1.76 -10.05
N LEU A 95 6.80 -2.85 -10.21
CA LEU A 95 5.85 -3.04 -11.30
C LEU A 95 4.52 -2.41 -10.91
N VAL A 96 3.92 -1.64 -11.79
CA VAL A 96 2.56 -1.12 -11.65
C VAL A 96 1.68 -1.83 -12.68
N THR A 97 0.54 -2.37 -12.25
CA THR A 97 -0.49 -2.91 -13.16
C THR A 97 -1.72 -2.02 -13.14
N SER A 98 -2.40 -1.89 -14.27
CA SER A 98 -3.65 -1.13 -14.40
C SER A 98 -4.82 -2.05 -14.74
N HIS A 99 -5.94 -1.87 -14.03
CA HIS A 99 -7.16 -2.66 -14.18
C HIS A 99 -8.40 -1.76 -14.14
N PRO A 100 -9.57 -2.17 -14.69
CA PRO A 100 -10.81 -1.43 -14.52
C PRO A 100 -11.08 -1.10 -13.04
N ARG A 101 -11.49 0.14 -12.74
CA ARG A 101 -11.59 0.64 -11.35
C ARG A 101 -12.47 -0.22 -10.44
N GLN A 102 -13.44 -0.94 -11.00
CA GLN A 102 -14.38 -1.80 -10.30
C GLN A 102 -13.67 -2.94 -9.56
N VAL A 103 -12.44 -3.27 -9.94
CA VAL A 103 -11.57 -4.18 -9.19
C VAL A 103 -11.32 -3.68 -7.76
N LEU A 104 -11.29 -2.37 -7.51
CA LEU A 104 -11.16 -1.81 -6.16
C LEU A 104 -12.33 -2.22 -5.25
N ASP A 105 -13.53 -2.45 -5.81
CA ASP A 105 -14.71 -2.86 -5.05
C ASP A 105 -14.66 -4.34 -4.59
N MET A 106 -13.57 -5.06 -4.88
CA MET A 106 -13.29 -6.35 -4.25
C MET A 106 -12.95 -6.22 -2.76
N ASP A 107 -12.46 -5.05 -2.34
CA ASP A 107 -12.29 -4.72 -0.93
C ASP A 107 -13.60 -4.19 -0.34
N GLU A 108 -13.89 -4.59 0.90
CA GLU A 108 -15.05 -4.05 1.64
C GLU A 108 -14.90 -2.55 1.92
N ILE A 109 -13.65 -2.11 2.10
CA ILE A 109 -13.26 -0.71 2.25
C ILE A 109 -12.16 -0.44 1.23
N VAL A 110 -12.44 0.42 0.25
CA VAL A 110 -11.45 0.86 -0.71
C VAL A 110 -10.43 1.72 0.01
N HIS A 111 -9.15 1.46 -0.22
CA HIS A 111 -8.06 2.10 0.51
C HIS A 111 -6.99 2.63 -0.43
N SER A 112 -6.54 3.86 -0.20
CA SER A 112 -5.51 4.53 -0.99
C SER A 112 -4.66 5.50 -0.17
N HIS A 113 -3.47 5.80 -0.71
CA HIS A 113 -2.51 6.74 -0.12
C HIS A 113 -2.11 7.85 -1.09
N THR A 114 -2.83 8.03 -2.19
CA THR A 114 -2.49 9.03 -3.21
C THR A 114 -3.75 9.71 -3.74
N ALA A 115 -3.54 10.89 -4.31
CA ALA A 115 -4.57 11.71 -4.96
C ALA A 115 -5.83 11.97 -4.11
N PRO A 116 -5.72 12.45 -2.84
CA PRO A 116 -6.89 12.81 -2.02
C PRO A 116 -7.87 13.78 -2.69
N SER A 117 -7.42 14.59 -3.65
CA SER A 117 -8.32 15.46 -4.41
C SER A 117 -9.20 14.70 -5.42
N LEU A 118 -8.73 13.57 -5.96
CA LEU A 118 -9.39 12.85 -7.04
C LEU A 118 -10.60 12.02 -6.57
N TRP A 119 -10.50 11.40 -5.40
CA TRP A 119 -11.52 10.45 -4.92
C TRP A 119 -12.91 11.06 -4.70
N PRO A 120 -13.05 12.27 -4.13
CA PRO A 120 -14.37 12.82 -3.88
C PRO A 120 -15.09 13.27 -5.14
N ASP A 121 -14.36 13.65 -6.19
CA ASP A 121 -14.93 14.10 -7.46
C ASP A 121 -15.17 12.94 -8.45
N HIS A 122 -14.59 11.77 -8.20
CA HIS A 122 -14.71 10.65 -9.11
C HIS A 122 -16.16 10.10 -9.15
N PRO A 123 -16.82 10.03 -10.33
CA PRO A 123 -18.24 9.66 -10.45
C PRO A 123 -18.59 8.30 -9.81
N GLY A 124 -17.66 7.34 -9.90
CA GLY A 124 -17.82 6.00 -9.33
C GLY A 124 -17.83 5.93 -7.79
N TYR A 125 -17.46 7.02 -7.09
CA TYR A 125 -17.31 7.05 -5.63
C TYR A 125 -18.13 8.14 -4.95
N LEU A 126 -18.98 8.88 -5.68
CA LEU A 126 -19.75 10.01 -5.14
C LEU A 126 -20.53 9.65 -3.86
N ASP A 127 -21.17 8.48 -3.86
CA ASP A 127 -22.03 7.99 -2.77
C ASP A 127 -21.28 7.31 -1.61
N TYR A 128 -19.95 7.29 -1.63
CA TYR A 128 -19.17 6.61 -0.58
C TYR A 128 -18.93 7.54 0.62
N THR A 129 -18.95 6.97 1.81
CA THR A 129 -18.43 7.62 3.02
C THR A 129 -16.91 7.60 2.95
N ARG A 130 -16.28 8.74 3.20
CA ARG A 130 -14.84 8.90 3.06
C ARG A 130 -14.25 9.25 4.41
N TYR A 131 -13.25 8.49 4.83
CA TYR A 131 -12.45 8.76 6.01
C TYR A 131 -11.02 9.03 5.59
N ALA A 132 -10.34 9.82 6.41
CA ALA A 132 -8.90 9.99 6.32
C ALA A 132 -8.29 9.93 7.71
N SER A 133 -7.18 9.22 7.86
CA SER A 133 -6.38 9.29 9.08
C SER A 133 -5.19 10.22 8.85
N CYS A 134 -5.00 11.26 9.66
CA CYS A 134 -3.79 12.07 9.67
C CYS A 134 -2.95 11.78 10.92
N ARG A 135 -1.68 12.16 10.90
CA ARG A 135 -0.73 12.00 12.01
C ARG A 135 0.20 13.20 12.03
N HIS A 136 0.80 13.51 13.18
CA HIS A 136 1.81 14.55 13.28
C HIS A 136 2.93 14.33 12.24
N PRO A 137 3.23 15.30 11.35
CA PRO A 137 4.19 15.12 10.24
C PRO A 137 5.58 14.63 10.64
N ALA A 138 6.14 15.13 11.75
CA ALA A 138 7.40 14.59 12.30
C ALA A 138 7.28 13.10 12.68
N GLY A 139 6.13 12.69 13.22
CA GLY A 139 5.82 11.29 13.53
C GLY A 139 5.75 10.40 12.28
N ILE A 140 5.20 10.92 11.18
CA ILE A 140 5.14 10.22 9.88
C ILE A 140 6.55 10.03 9.30
N LEU A 141 7.35 11.10 9.27
CA LEU A 141 8.73 11.05 8.77
C LEU A 141 9.58 10.10 9.61
N ASN A 142 9.51 10.21 10.94
CA ASN A 142 10.19 9.28 11.84
C ASN A 142 9.77 7.83 11.57
N SER A 143 8.47 7.56 11.47
CA SER A 143 7.99 6.22 11.16
C SER A 143 8.46 5.71 9.81
N SER A 144 8.52 6.59 8.81
CA SER A 144 9.01 6.27 7.46
C SER A 144 10.49 5.92 7.45
N VAL A 145 11.30 6.62 8.25
CA VAL A 145 12.73 6.31 8.41
C VAL A 145 12.92 4.91 9.00
N PHE A 146 12.19 4.56 10.07
CA PHE A 146 12.28 3.24 10.71
C PHE A 146 11.54 2.11 9.97
N SER A 147 10.78 2.40 8.93
CA SER A 147 9.94 1.39 8.30
C SER A 147 10.72 0.42 7.43
N LEU A 148 10.36 -0.85 7.61
CA LEU A 148 10.72 -1.96 6.74
C LEU A 148 9.52 -2.20 5.82
N ASN A 149 9.73 -2.18 4.51
CA ASN A 149 8.68 -2.52 3.57
C ASN A 149 8.51 -4.05 3.51
N ALA A 150 7.48 -4.50 2.81
CA ALA A 150 7.18 -5.94 2.75
C ALA A 150 8.24 -6.77 2.01
N LEU A 151 9.03 -6.18 1.10
CA LEU A 151 10.19 -6.86 0.49
C LEU A 151 11.30 -7.09 1.52
N ALA A 152 11.72 -6.05 2.23
CA ALA A 152 12.68 -6.16 3.32
C ALA A 152 12.20 -7.13 4.41
N SER A 153 10.90 -7.10 4.73
CA SER A 153 10.31 -8.06 5.66
C SER A 153 10.38 -9.50 5.15
N GLU A 154 10.10 -9.75 3.87
CA GLU A 154 10.22 -11.10 3.30
C GLU A 154 11.66 -11.57 3.27
N TYR A 155 12.60 -10.66 2.95
CA TYR A 155 14.02 -10.94 2.98
C TYR A 155 14.49 -11.37 4.37
N ILE A 156 14.14 -10.61 5.43
CA ILE A 156 14.48 -10.97 6.81
C ILE A 156 13.92 -12.35 7.16
N GLN A 157 12.64 -12.61 6.83
CA GLN A 157 11.99 -13.90 7.10
C GLN A 157 12.66 -15.10 6.40
N LYS A 158 13.31 -14.87 5.25
CA LYS A 158 13.92 -15.94 4.44
C LYS A 158 15.40 -16.15 4.72
N PHE A 159 16.14 -15.06 4.96
CA PHE A 159 17.60 -15.07 4.86
C PHE A 159 18.32 -14.58 6.11
N VAL A 160 17.63 -13.90 7.03
CA VAL A 160 18.23 -13.45 8.29
C VAL A 160 17.96 -14.50 9.37
N PRO A 161 18.99 -14.94 10.13
CA PRO A 161 18.80 -15.84 11.26
C PRO A 161 17.82 -15.26 12.29
N PRO A 162 16.91 -16.06 12.89
CA PRO A 162 15.92 -15.56 13.84
C PRO A 162 16.50 -14.81 15.05
N GLU A 163 17.71 -15.13 15.48
CA GLU A 163 18.45 -14.43 16.54
C GLU A 163 18.84 -13.00 16.16
N ASP A 164 19.01 -12.73 14.87
CA ASP A 164 19.40 -11.44 14.32
C ASP A 164 18.19 -10.59 13.90
N ASP A 165 16.99 -11.18 13.81
CA ASP A 165 15.72 -10.47 13.58
C ASP A 165 15.29 -9.68 14.83
N ASN A 166 15.89 -8.51 15.00
CA ASN A 166 15.67 -7.64 16.14
C ASN A 166 15.68 -6.14 15.75
N ASP A 167 15.41 -5.25 16.71
CA ASP A 167 15.27 -3.81 16.47
C ASP A 167 16.56 -3.14 15.97
N LEU A 168 17.74 -3.76 16.16
CA LEU A 168 19.01 -3.21 15.68
C LEU A 168 19.04 -3.11 14.15
N ILE A 169 18.41 -4.04 13.43
CA ILE A 169 18.25 -3.96 11.98
C ILE A 169 17.59 -2.62 11.60
N ARG A 170 16.48 -2.29 12.27
CA ARG A 170 15.75 -1.04 12.01
C ARG A 170 16.57 0.18 12.36
N GLN A 171 17.26 0.17 13.50
CA GLN A 171 18.07 1.29 13.95
C GLN A 171 19.25 1.56 13.01
N ASN A 172 19.94 0.53 12.53
CA ASN A 172 21.05 0.69 11.58
C ASN A 172 20.56 1.23 10.23
N LEU A 173 19.42 0.74 9.72
CA LEU A 173 18.79 1.28 8.51
C LEU A 173 18.29 2.71 8.71
N ALA A 174 17.81 3.04 9.91
CA ALA A 174 17.37 4.40 10.25
C ALA A 174 18.54 5.39 10.36
N LEU A 175 19.69 4.95 10.90
CA LEU A 175 20.92 5.75 10.97
C LEU A 175 21.34 6.25 9.59
N TYR A 176 21.31 5.38 8.56
CA TYR A 176 21.52 5.82 7.18
C TYR A 176 20.56 6.95 6.80
N LYS A 177 19.26 6.68 6.95
CA LYS A 177 18.18 7.55 6.44
C LYS A 177 18.10 8.90 7.17
N PHE A 178 18.59 8.99 8.40
CA PHE A 178 18.74 10.25 9.12
C PHE A 178 20.06 10.97 8.83
N THR A 179 21.10 10.27 8.38
CA THR A 179 22.40 10.90 8.09
C THR A 179 22.57 11.26 6.62
N ASP A 180 21.81 10.62 5.73
CA ASP A 180 21.62 11.00 4.34
C ASP A 180 20.52 12.07 4.23
N LEU A 181 20.93 13.34 4.23
CA LEU A 181 20.00 14.46 4.14
C LEU A 181 19.25 14.52 2.80
N ASP A 182 19.81 14.01 1.70
CA ASP A 182 19.10 13.94 0.42
C ASP A 182 17.94 12.94 0.50
N PHE A 183 18.16 11.80 1.18
CA PHE A 183 17.10 10.84 1.44
C PHE A 183 15.99 11.43 2.33
N PHE A 184 16.37 12.08 3.43
CA PHE A 184 15.40 12.69 4.34
C PHE A 184 14.61 13.81 3.66
N GLU A 185 15.28 14.67 2.88
CA GLU A 185 14.64 15.71 2.07
C GLU A 185 13.63 15.12 1.09
N GLY A 186 13.98 14.02 0.42
CA GLY A 186 13.07 13.33 -0.48
C GLY A 186 11.78 12.86 0.20
N LEU A 187 11.83 12.45 1.47
CA LEU A 187 10.65 12.12 2.27
C LEU A 187 9.85 13.37 2.64
N VAL A 188 10.52 14.45 3.05
CA VAL A 188 9.88 15.73 3.40
C VAL A 188 9.13 16.31 2.21
N ARG A 189 9.77 16.36 1.03
CA ARG A 189 9.16 16.87 -0.20
C ARG A 189 7.94 16.06 -0.60
N PHE A 190 8.02 14.73 -0.55
CA PHE A 190 6.88 13.85 -0.82
C PHE A 190 5.72 14.13 0.15
N LEU A 191 6.01 14.16 1.45
CA LEU A 191 5.00 14.39 2.49
C LEU A 191 4.34 15.76 2.34
N LYS A 192 5.12 16.81 2.07
CA LYS A 192 4.61 18.17 1.87
C LYS A 192 3.62 18.23 0.71
N GLY A 193 4.01 17.70 -0.46
CA GLY A 193 3.15 17.69 -1.64
C GLY A 193 1.82 16.97 -1.37
N TYR A 194 1.88 15.82 -0.71
CA TYR A 194 0.67 15.10 -0.32
C TYR A 194 -0.20 15.89 0.66
N LEU A 195 0.39 16.46 1.73
CA LEU A 195 -0.39 17.14 2.77
C LEU A 195 -1.03 18.43 2.25
N ASP A 196 -0.40 19.15 1.32
CA ASP A 196 -1.01 20.30 0.68
C ASP A 196 -2.28 19.91 -0.08
N GLU A 197 -2.19 18.84 -0.88
CA GLU A 197 -3.33 18.31 -1.61
C GLU A 197 -4.43 17.83 -0.66
N PHE A 198 -4.05 17.10 0.39
CA PHE A 198 -5.00 16.59 1.37
C PHE A 198 -5.71 17.69 2.13
N VAL A 199 -4.98 18.70 2.65
CA VAL A 199 -5.57 19.82 3.39
C VAL A 199 -6.61 20.54 2.54
N ALA A 200 -6.33 20.77 1.25
CA ALA A 200 -7.24 21.40 0.31
C ALA A 200 -8.55 20.62 0.06
N ALA A 201 -8.56 19.30 0.30
CA ALA A 201 -9.71 18.43 0.10
C ALA A 201 -10.28 17.86 1.41
N SER A 202 -9.70 18.22 2.56
CA SER A 202 -9.91 17.54 3.85
C SER A 202 -11.33 17.67 4.41
N ASP A 203 -12.04 18.73 4.04
CA ASP A 203 -13.45 18.99 4.37
C ASP A 203 -14.42 17.97 3.74
N ARG A 204 -13.97 17.24 2.72
CA ARG A 204 -14.72 16.16 2.05
C ARG A 204 -14.50 14.79 2.69
N TYR A 205 -13.79 14.74 3.82
CA TYR A 205 -13.47 13.52 4.56
C TYR A 205 -13.86 13.64 6.03
N ILE A 206 -14.24 12.50 6.61
CA ILE A 206 -14.27 12.30 8.06
C ILE A 206 -12.82 12.10 8.52
N VAL A 207 -12.22 13.13 9.11
CA VAL A 207 -10.81 13.11 9.49
C VAL A 207 -10.63 12.57 10.92
N MET A 208 -9.66 11.68 11.09
CA MET A 208 -9.20 11.14 12.36
C MET A 208 -7.72 11.45 12.56
N ARG A 209 -7.36 12.12 13.66
CA ARG A 209 -5.95 12.17 14.08
C ARG A 209 -5.57 10.85 14.72
N TRP A 210 -4.45 10.28 14.29
CA TRP A 210 -3.91 9.04 14.83
C TRP A 210 -3.64 9.18 16.34
N GLU A 211 -3.18 10.35 16.79
CA GLU A 211 -2.94 10.65 18.19
C GLU A 211 -4.22 10.50 19.04
N ASP A 212 -5.37 11.00 18.55
CA ASP A 212 -6.66 10.86 19.24
C ASP A 212 -7.09 9.40 19.37
N LEU A 213 -6.82 8.56 18.36
CA LEU A 213 -7.11 7.13 18.42
C LEU A 213 -6.24 6.42 19.46
N ILE A 214 -4.98 6.81 19.61
CA ILE A 214 -4.06 6.20 20.58
C ILE A 214 -4.37 6.65 22.02
N GLU A 215 -4.58 7.94 22.24
CA GLU A 215 -4.75 8.51 23.58
C GLU A 215 -6.20 8.39 24.07
N HIS A 216 -7.17 8.45 23.16
CA HIS A 216 -8.60 8.44 23.44
C HIS A 216 -9.38 7.51 22.48
N PRO A 217 -9.08 6.20 22.45
CA PRO A 217 -9.60 5.28 21.44
C PRO A 217 -11.13 5.17 21.43
N VAL A 218 -11.75 5.05 22.61
CA VAL A 218 -13.21 4.84 22.71
C VAL A 218 -13.98 6.06 22.19
N PRO A 219 -13.75 7.30 22.70
CA PRO A 219 -14.41 8.49 22.15
C PRO A 219 -14.13 8.70 20.66
N THR A 220 -12.92 8.39 20.20
CA THR A 220 -12.55 8.53 18.78
C THR A 220 -13.35 7.59 17.89
N ILE A 221 -13.44 6.30 18.25
CA ILE A 221 -14.23 5.31 17.50
C ILE A 221 -15.71 5.68 17.49
N GLU A 222 -16.26 6.12 18.62
CA GLU A 222 -17.67 6.54 18.74
C GLU A 222 -17.96 7.77 17.87
N ARG A 223 -17.07 8.76 17.85
CA ARG A 223 -17.18 9.94 16.98
C ARG A 223 -17.23 9.55 15.50
N LEU A 224 -16.28 8.73 15.05
CA LEU A 224 -16.21 8.31 13.64
C LEU A 224 -17.47 7.57 13.20
N ALA A 225 -17.99 6.68 14.06
CA ALA A 225 -19.23 5.96 13.79
C ALA A 225 -20.43 6.91 13.71
N ASN A 226 -20.53 7.87 14.64
CA ASN A 226 -21.61 8.87 14.66
C ASN A 226 -21.60 9.76 13.41
N GLU A 227 -20.43 10.28 13.00
CA GLU A 227 -20.28 11.09 11.78
C GLU A 227 -20.66 10.33 10.50
N SER A 228 -20.67 8.99 10.58
CA SER A 228 -21.02 8.10 9.48
C SER A 228 -22.44 7.54 9.57
N GLY A 229 -23.20 7.94 10.60
CA GLY A 229 -24.54 7.41 10.85
C GLY A 229 -24.56 5.92 11.24
N ILE A 230 -23.45 5.37 11.72
CA ILE A 230 -23.35 3.96 12.14
C ILE A 230 -23.73 3.87 13.63
N PRO A 231 -24.87 3.28 13.98
CA PRO A 231 -25.24 3.10 15.38
C PRO A 231 -24.32 2.06 16.04
N LEU A 232 -23.63 2.46 17.10
CA LEU A 232 -22.85 1.55 17.93
C LEU A 232 -23.65 1.11 19.15
N ARG A 233 -23.52 -0.17 19.51
CA ARG A 233 -23.99 -0.66 20.79
C ARG A 233 -23.06 -0.21 21.91
N GLU A 234 -23.60 -0.05 23.11
CA GLU A 234 -22.82 0.24 24.32
C GLU A 234 -21.65 -0.76 24.47
N GLY A 235 -20.46 -0.24 24.77
CA GLY A 235 -19.25 -1.02 24.95
C GLY A 235 -18.64 -1.60 23.66
N PHE A 236 -19.24 -1.41 22.48
CA PHE A 236 -18.68 -1.92 21.22
C PHE A 236 -17.32 -1.31 20.91
N ALA A 237 -17.16 0.01 21.03
CA ALA A 237 -15.91 0.71 20.75
C ALA A 237 -14.75 0.21 21.63
N ALA A 238 -15.00 0.04 22.93
CA ALA A 238 -14.01 -0.49 23.87
C ALA A 238 -13.59 -1.93 23.51
N ASN A 239 -14.57 -2.78 23.19
CA ASN A 239 -14.32 -4.16 22.78
C ASN A 239 -13.58 -4.26 21.44
N LEU A 240 -13.87 -3.34 20.51
CA LEU A 240 -13.18 -3.26 19.23
C LEU A 240 -11.73 -2.85 19.43
N TRP A 241 -11.48 -1.77 20.17
CA TRP A 241 -10.13 -1.30 20.45
C TRP A 241 -9.27 -2.38 21.10
N LYS A 242 -9.79 -3.06 22.13
CA LYS A 242 -9.10 -4.17 22.80
C LYS A 242 -8.62 -5.28 21.85
N LYS A 243 -9.31 -5.48 20.72
CA LYS A 243 -8.95 -6.50 19.71
C LYS A 243 -7.96 -5.99 18.66
N LEU A 244 -7.88 -4.68 18.44
CA LEU A 244 -7.12 -4.07 17.36
C LEU A 244 -5.85 -3.35 17.84
N ASP A 245 -5.80 -2.99 19.12
CA ASP A 245 -4.69 -2.25 19.73
C ASP A 245 -3.35 -2.95 19.49
N HIS A 246 -2.50 -2.31 18.68
CA HIS A 246 -1.17 -2.79 18.29
C HIS A 246 -1.11 -4.22 17.71
N VAL A 247 -2.16 -4.66 17.01
CA VAL A 247 -2.20 -5.96 16.33
C VAL A 247 -1.75 -5.85 14.88
N ASN A 248 -0.79 -6.69 14.47
CA ASN A 248 -0.38 -6.77 13.06
C ASN A 248 -1.41 -7.52 12.22
N LEU A 249 -2.09 -6.80 11.32
CA LEU A 249 -3.09 -7.35 10.41
C LEU A 249 -2.54 -7.70 9.02
N THR A 250 -1.25 -7.45 8.77
CA THR A 250 -0.63 -7.62 7.45
C THR A 250 -0.17 -9.04 7.10
N GLN A 251 -0.68 -10.07 7.78
CA GLN A 251 -0.43 -11.49 7.47
C GLN A 251 1.04 -11.80 7.14
N ALA A 252 1.41 -11.83 5.85
CA ALA A 252 2.76 -12.13 5.36
C ALA A 252 3.83 -11.03 5.62
N HIS A 253 3.44 -9.81 5.99
CA HIS A 253 4.38 -8.73 6.33
C HIS A 253 4.55 -8.68 7.86
N LYS A 254 5.47 -9.50 8.38
CA LYS A 254 5.70 -9.60 9.83
C LYS A 254 6.36 -8.36 10.44
N HIS A 255 7.24 -7.69 9.69
CA HIS A 255 8.02 -6.54 10.16
C HIS A 255 7.34 -5.19 9.94
N ASN A 256 6.02 -5.19 9.96
CA ASN A 256 5.29 -3.97 9.77
C ASN A 256 5.17 -3.15 11.07
N PHE A 257 4.81 -3.84 12.17
CA PHE A 257 4.79 -3.24 13.50
C PHE A 257 6.20 -3.19 14.07
N ARG A 258 6.53 -2.07 14.73
CA ARG A 258 7.74 -1.95 15.53
C ARG A 258 7.37 -2.29 16.96
N ASN A 259 7.98 -3.35 17.50
CA ASN A 259 7.68 -3.86 18.83
C ASN A 259 7.89 -2.76 19.89
N GLY A 260 6.94 -2.61 20.82
CA GLY A 260 7.00 -1.60 21.88
C GLY A 260 6.87 -0.15 21.40
N LYS A 261 6.32 0.07 20.20
CA LYS A 261 6.14 1.40 19.59
C LYS A 261 4.68 1.60 19.17
N GLY A 262 4.38 2.73 18.52
CA GLY A 262 3.01 3.24 18.40
C GLY A 262 2.68 4.32 19.43
N ILE A 263 3.73 5.04 19.86
CA ILE A 263 3.68 6.03 20.93
C ILE A 263 3.56 7.43 20.33
N VAL A 264 2.66 8.25 20.86
CA VAL A 264 2.52 9.67 20.50
C VAL A 264 3.79 10.42 20.87
N GLY A 265 4.32 11.22 19.94
CA GLY A 265 5.52 12.02 20.17
C GLY A 265 6.86 11.27 20.14
N ASP A 266 6.91 9.97 19.82
CA ASP A 266 8.17 9.19 19.83
C ASP A 266 9.26 9.78 18.91
N TRP A 267 8.89 10.57 17.89
CA TRP A 267 9.83 11.27 17.01
C TRP A 267 10.82 12.17 17.76
N LYS A 268 10.44 12.69 18.93
CA LYS A 268 11.28 13.53 19.80
C LYS A 268 12.51 12.79 20.33
N ASN A 269 12.50 11.45 20.31
CA ASN A 269 13.60 10.60 20.78
C ASN A 269 14.59 10.22 19.66
N TRP A 270 14.30 10.55 18.41
CA TRP A 270 15.04 10.04 17.24
C TRP A 270 15.51 11.14 16.28
N MET A 271 14.67 12.14 16.02
CA MET A 271 14.98 13.22 15.09
C MET A 271 15.88 14.28 15.76
N THR A 272 16.75 14.94 14.99
CA THR A 272 17.54 16.09 15.46
C THR A 272 16.98 17.41 14.94
N ASN A 273 17.48 18.56 15.43
CA ASN A 273 17.02 19.87 15.00
C ASN A 273 17.29 20.16 13.52
N GLU A 274 18.32 19.56 12.92
CA GLU A 274 18.59 19.65 11.48
C GLU A 274 17.43 19.09 10.65
N HIS A 275 16.81 18.00 11.11
CA HIS A 275 15.65 17.41 10.44
C HIS A 275 14.41 18.31 10.57
N LEU A 276 14.20 18.89 11.75
CA LEU A 276 13.09 19.80 12.02
C LEU A 276 13.22 21.10 11.24
N GLU A 277 14.45 21.62 11.12
CA GLU A 277 14.76 22.78 10.27
C GLU A 277 14.45 22.47 8.80
N MET A 278 14.84 21.30 8.31
CA MET A 278 14.52 20.88 6.94
C MET A 278 13.00 20.81 6.71
N MET A 279 12.24 20.21 7.63
CA MET A 279 10.78 20.18 7.56
C MET A 279 10.19 21.59 7.44
N LYS A 280 10.69 22.52 8.26
CA LYS A 280 10.27 23.93 8.25
C LYS A 280 10.65 24.62 6.95
N ALA A 281 11.86 24.42 6.44
CA ALA A 281 12.34 25.00 5.19
C ALA A 281 11.49 24.59 3.97
N HIS A 282 10.94 23.37 3.98
CA HIS A 282 9.99 22.90 2.98
C HIS A 282 8.53 23.30 3.26
N GLY A 283 8.28 24.09 4.30
CA GLY A 283 6.97 24.67 4.61
C GLY A 283 5.98 23.72 5.27
N LEU A 284 6.42 22.63 5.89
CA LEU A 284 5.49 21.68 6.56
C LEU A 284 4.68 22.31 7.71
N GLU A 285 5.08 23.46 8.25
CA GLU A 285 4.31 24.17 9.27
C GLU A 285 2.89 24.53 8.80
N THR A 286 2.71 24.91 7.54
CA THR A 286 1.38 25.29 7.02
C THR A 286 0.36 24.16 7.09
N PRO A 287 0.61 22.96 6.53
CA PRO A 287 -0.31 21.85 6.71
C PRO A 287 -0.37 21.33 8.16
N MET A 288 0.71 21.47 8.96
CA MET A 288 0.67 21.10 10.39
C MET A 288 -0.32 21.95 11.18
N GLU A 289 -0.27 23.28 11.00
CA GLU A 289 -1.21 24.21 11.64
C GLU A 289 -2.65 23.92 11.18
N ALA A 290 -2.87 23.70 9.87
CA ALA A 290 -4.19 23.37 9.32
C ALA A 290 -4.78 22.07 9.89
N LEU A 291 -3.94 21.08 10.19
CA LEU A 291 -4.35 19.79 10.79
C LEU A 291 -4.38 19.82 12.33
N GLY A 292 -4.12 20.97 12.96
CA GLY A 292 -4.22 21.16 14.40
C GLY A 292 -3.02 20.63 15.20
N TYR A 293 -1.84 20.49 14.57
CA TYR A 293 -0.59 20.09 15.24
C TYR A 293 0.26 21.27 15.72
N GLY A 294 -0.05 22.49 15.25
CA GLY A 294 0.71 23.69 15.59
C GLY A 294 2.04 23.79 14.82
N ARG A 295 2.97 24.57 15.37
CA ARG A 295 4.27 24.87 14.76
C ARG A 295 5.33 23.84 15.12
N ILE A 296 6.41 23.82 14.36
CA ILE A 296 7.55 22.93 14.64
C ILE A 296 8.31 23.48 15.86
N GLU A 297 8.37 22.67 16.92
CA GLU A 297 9.16 22.94 18.11
C GLU A 297 10.52 22.25 18.02
N TYR A 298 11.59 23.01 18.26
CA TYR A 298 12.94 22.45 18.33
C TYR A 298 13.18 21.74 19.67
N LEU A 299 14.04 20.73 19.60
CA LEU A 299 14.47 19.93 20.74
C LEU A 299 15.65 20.60 21.47
N ASP A 300 15.74 20.41 22.78
CA ASP A 300 16.93 20.80 23.54
C ASP A 300 18.06 19.81 23.27
N ALA A 301 19.06 20.24 22.51
CA ALA A 301 20.20 19.42 22.11
C ALA A 301 21.02 18.85 23.30
N ARG A 302 20.90 19.45 24.50
CA ARG A 302 21.54 18.93 25.72
C ARG A 302 20.92 17.63 26.21
N HIS A 303 19.70 17.32 25.78
CA HIS A 303 18.92 16.15 26.16
C HIS A 303 18.76 15.15 25.01
N TYR A 304 19.59 15.24 23.97
CA TYR A 304 19.60 14.25 22.90
C TYR A 304 19.91 12.85 23.42
N THR A 305 19.12 11.88 22.98
CA THR A 305 19.37 10.45 23.20
C THR A 305 20.68 10.02 22.54
N ASP A 306 21.22 8.88 22.94
CA ASP A 306 22.45 8.32 22.35
C ASP A 306 22.33 8.17 20.83
N PHE A 307 21.15 7.79 20.34
CA PHE A 307 20.88 7.70 18.90
C PHE A 307 20.97 9.09 18.22
N GLN A 308 20.31 10.10 18.79
CA GLN A 308 20.35 11.47 18.27
C GLN A 308 21.76 12.05 18.30
N GLN A 309 22.55 11.76 19.32
CA GLN A 309 23.95 12.19 19.40
C GLN A 309 24.80 11.57 18.29
N ARG A 310 24.59 10.28 17.97
CA ARG A 310 25.25 9.61 16.83
C ARG A 310 24.88 10.28 15.51
N VAL A 311 23.59 10.51 15.27
CA VAL A 311 23.10 11.20 14.07
C VAL A 311 23.69 12.61 13.96
N ALA A 312 23.62 13.41 15.02
CA ALA A 312 24.18 14.76 15.05
C ALA A 312 25.70 14.79 14.85
N GLY A 313 26.43 13.75 15.31
CA GLY A 313 27.86 13.59 15.05
C GLY A 313 28.17 13.41 13.56
N HIS A 314 27.40 12.56 12.88
CA HIS A 314 27.50 12.35 11.44
C HIS A 314 27.15 13.61 10.64
N LEU A 315 26.02 14.25 10.95
CA LEU A 315 25.57 15.47 10.28
C LEU A 315 26.59 16.62 10.41
N ARG A 316 27.16 16.82 11.60
CA ARG A 316 28.18 17.85 11.85
C ARG A 316 29.45 17.66 11.04
N THR A 317 29.81 16.41 10.76
CA THR A 317 31.01 16.06 9.97
C THR A 317 30.70 15.92 8.49
N GLY A 318 29.44 16.09 8.06
CA GLY A 318 29.01 15.88 6.68
C GLY A 318 29.13 14.42 6.22
N THR A 319 29.09 13.46 7.15
CA THR A 319 29.24 12.03 6.83
C THR A 319 27.89 11.32 6.84
N VAL A 320 27.72 10.38 5.90
CA VAL A 320 26.57 9.47 5.87
C VAL A 320 26.99 8.14 6.47
N PHE A 321 26.19 7.60 7.39
CA PHE A 321 26.42 6.28 7.96
C PHE A 321 26.21 5.21 6.87
N ARG A 322 27.24 4.44 6.51
CA ARG A 322 27.20 3.45 5.41
C ARG A 322 27.57 2.02 5.83
N ASP A 323 27.64 1.76 7.13
CA ASP A 323 28.05 0.45 7.65
C ASP A 323 26.85 -0.52 7.67
N PHE A 324 26.69 -1.27 6.57
CA PHE A 324 25.66 -2.29 6.41
C PHE A 324 26.31 -3.66 6.20
N PRO A 325 26.13 -4.61 7.13
CA PRO A 325 26.63 -5.98 6.91
C PRO A 325 25.85 -6.70 5.80
N ASP A 326 24.61 -6.29 5.53
CA ASP A 326 23.75 -6.87 4.50
C ASP A 326 23.31 -5.80 3.47
N PRO A 327 24.02 -5.70 2.34
CA PRO A 327 23.70 -4.75 1.26
C PRO A 327 22.35 -5.02 0.58
N ASP A 328 21.91 -6.28 0.50
CA ASP A 328 20.64 -6.64 -0.12
C ASP A 328 19.47 -6.14 0.74
N LEU A 329 19.52 -6.40 2.05
CA LEU A 329 18.52 -5.89 2.99
C LEU A 329 18.46 -4.36 2.96
N PHE A 330 19.61 -3.68 2.93
CA PHE A 330 19.67 -2.24 2.79
C PHE A 330 18.94 -1.77 1.52
N THR A 331 19.23 -2.41 0.40
CA THR A 331 18.66 -2.10 -0.91
C THR A 331 17.13 -2.20 -0.89
N TYR A 332 16.58 -3.29 -0.38
CA TYR A 332 15.12 -3.44 -0.26
C TYR A 332 14.51 -2.41 0.68
N ALA A 333 15.16 -2.10 1.80
CA ALA A 333 14.65 -1.13 2.78
C ALA A 333 14.75 0.34 2.33
N PHE A 334 15.64 0.63 1.38
CA PHE A 334 15.84 1.94 0.76
C PHE A 334 14.76 2.27 -0.27
N ASN A 335 14.35 1.28 -1.08
CA ASN A 335 13.39 1.45 -2.16
C ASN A 335 11.96 1.73 -1.62
N LYS A 336 11.67 3.01 -1.35
CA LYS A 336 10.41 3.51 -0.75
C LYS A 336 9.55 4.27 -1.74
N SER A 337 8.27 3.96 -1.85
CA SER A 337 7.36 4.62 -2.81
C SER A 337 6.90 6.01 -2.38
N ASN A 338 7.10 6.37 -1.11
CA ASN A 338 6.86 7.70 -0.55
C ASN A 338 8.11 8.59 -0.51
N LEU A 339 8.97 8.46 -1.53
CA LEU A 339 10.26 9.16 -1.63
C LEU A 339 10.35 9.86 -2.99
N VAL A 340 10.52 11.19 -2.98
CA VAL A 340 10.99 11.90 -4.17
C VAL A 340 12.42 11.44 -4.42
N SER A 341 12.63 10.73 -5.53
CA SER A 341 13.84 9.95 -5.79
C SER A 341 14.63 10.42 -7.02
N ASP A 342 14.46 11.69 -7.37
CA ASP A 342 15.15 12.40 -8.46
C ASP A 342 16.68 12.41 -8.26
N LYS A 343 17.15 12.47 -7.02
CA LYS A 343 18.58 12.42 -6.65
C LYS A 343 19.20 11.02 -6.67
N PHE A 344 18.42 9.97 -6.91
CA PHE A 344 18.89 8.58 -6.87
C PHE A 344 18.83 7.92 -8.25
N ALA A 345 19.82 7.08 -8.53
CA ALA A 345 20.04 6.43 -9.83
C ALA A 345 19.07 5.25 -10.08
N PHE A 346 17.78 5.56 -10.13
CA PHE A 346 16.75 4.59 -10.50
C PHE A 346 16.47 4.62 -12.00
N LYS A 347 16.40 3.43 -12.62
CA LYS A 347 15.79 3.24 -13.93
C LYS A 347 14.28 3.46 -13.81
N ARG A 348 13.70 4.12 -14.80
CA ARG A 348 12.26 4.37 -14.91
C ARG A 348 11.85 4.10 -16.34
N HIS A 349 10.71 3.46 -16.52
CA HIS A 349 10.18 3.16 -17.83
C HIS A 349 8.79 3.76 -17.99
N ASP A 350 8.48 4.18 -19.20
CA ASP A 350 7.14 4.68 -19.52
C ASP A 350 6.10 3.57 -19.44
N TRP A 351 4.85 3.98 -19.35
CA TRP A 351 3.71 3.08 -19.44
C TRP A 351 3.72 2.33 -20.77
N ARG A 352 3.43 1.03 -20.69
CA ARG A 352 2.87 0.26 -21.80
C ARG A 352 1.34 0.41 -21.78
N GLU A 353 0.61 -0.49 -22.40
CA GLU A 353 -0.86 -0.41 -22.38
C GLU A 353 -1.42 -0.69 -20.99
N TRP A 354 -0.86 -1.67 -20.28
CA TRP A 354 -1.43 -2.17 -19.02
C TRP A 354 -0.49 -2.05 -17.82
N THR A 355 0.81 -1.95 -18.04
CA THR A 355 1.81 -1.99 -16.97
C THR A 355 2.92 -0.97 -17.13
N GLN A 356 3.61 -0.70 -16.03
CA GLN A 356 4.78 0.17 -15.98
C GLN A 356 5.82 -0.39 -15.02
N ILE A 357 7.10 -0.31 -15.36
CA ILE A 357 8.16 -0.35 -14.34
C ILE A 357 8.41 1.08 -13.88
N GLU A 358 7.75 1.46 -12.77
CA GLU A 358 7.83 2.80 -12.19
C GLU A 358 9.25 3.13 -11.73
N ARG A 359 9.92 2.14 -11.16
CA ARG A 359 11.25 2.30 -10.58
C ARG A 359 12.00 0.99 -10.51
N SER A 360 13.27 0.99 -10.88
CA SER A 360 14.12 -0.20 -10.84
C SER A 360 15.58 0.11 -10.51
N ILE A 361 16.16 -0.74 -9.68
CA ILE A 361 17.61 -0.93 -9.52
C ILE A 361 18.00 -2.37 -9.83
N PHE A 362 17.11 -3.12 -10.48
CA PHE A 362 17.33 -4.51 -10.82
C PHE A 362 18.48 -4.63 -11.82
N THR A 363 19.48 -5.44 -11.50
CA THR A 363 20.73 -5.48 -12.27
C THR A 363 20.64 -6.31 -13.55
N ASP A 364 19.66 -7.23 -13.63
CA ASP A 364 19.45 -8.11 -14.78
C ASP A 364 18.31 -7.60 -15.67
N GLU A 365 18.64 -6.66 -16.57
CA GLU A 365 17.67 -6.00 -17.45
C GLU A 365 16.94 -6.96 -18.39
N ALA A 366 17.62 -8.02 -18.83
CA ALA A 366 17.03 -9.00 -19.72
C ALA A 366 15.94 -9.80 -18.98
N LEU A 367 16.18 -10.20 -17.74
CA LEU A 367 15.19 -10.86 -16.90
C LEU A 367 14.05 -9.93 -16.52
N GLU A 368 14.34 -8.70 -16.10
CA GLU A 368 13.34 -7.67 -15.80
C GLU A 368 12.39 -7.45 -16.99
N ARG A 369 12.94 -7.37 -18.20
CA ARG A 369 12.13 -7.23 -19.42
C ARG A 369 11.26 -8.46 -19.69
N ARG A 370 11.76 -9.68 -19.51
CA ARG A 370 10.94 -10.91 -19.65
C ARG A 370 9.78 -10.92 -18.64
N VAL A 371 10.04 -10.55 -17.39
CA VAL A 371 9.00 -10.43 -16.36
C VAL A 371 7.98 -9.38 -16.75
N TRP A 372 8.42 -8.22 -17.26
CA TRP A 372 7.53 -7.15 -17.69
C TRP A 372 6.66 -7.54 -18.89
N ASP A 373 7.23 -8.23 -19.89
CA ASP A 373 6.49 -8.73 -21.05
C ASP A 373 5.37 -9.70 -20.64
N VAL A 374 5.68 -10.62 -19.71
CA VAL A 374 4.72 -11.56 -19.17
C VAL A 374 3.64 -10.86 -18.32
N ALA A 375 4.03 -9.86 -17.53
CA ALA A 375 3.08 -9.08 -16.73
C ALA A 375 2.12 -8.28 -17.62
N GLU A 376 2.62 -7.67 -18.70
CA GLU A 376 1.82 -6.92 -19.68
C GLU A 376 0.77 -7.82 -20.34
N GLU A 377 1.18 -8.97 -20.88
CA GLU A 377 0.27 -9.94 -21.51
C GLU A 377 -0.79 -10.44 -20.52
N ALA A 378 -0.36 -10.84 -19.31
CA ALA A 378 -1.27 -11.38 -18.30
C ALA A 378 -2.28 -10.34 -17.79
N THR A 379 -1.83 -9.09 -17.62
CA THR A 379 -2.69 -7.98 -17.19
C THR A 379 -3.73 -7.66 -18.27
N GLY A 380 -3.33 -7.62 -19.54
CA GLY A 380 -4.23 -7.40 -20.67
C GLY A 380 -5.31 -8.48 -20.80
N GLN A 381 -4.92 -9.77 -20.71
CA GLN A 381 -5.88 -10.89 -20.76
C GLN A 381 -6.88 -10.86 -19.60
N LEU A 382 -6.41 -10.51 -18.40
CA LEU A 382 -7.27 -10.34 -17.24
C LEU A 382 -8.23 -9.15 -17.39
N ASN A 383 -7.76 -8.02 -17.94
CA ASN A 383 -8.60 -6.86 -18.19
C ASN A 383 -9.70 -7.16 -19.21
N ALA A 384 -9.39 -7.89 -20.28
CA ALA A 384 -10.40 -8.34 -21.25
C ALA A 384 -11.51 -9.15 -20.58
N LEU A 385 -11.16 -10.10 -19.69
CA LEU A 385 -12.16 -10.84 -18.92
C LEU A 385 -13.00 -9.92 -18.02
N ILE A 386 -12.36 -8.99 -17.30
CA ILE A 386 -13.06 -8.07 -16.39
C ILE A 386 -14.01 -7.16 -17.17
N GLU A 387 -13.59 -6.66 -18.33
CA GLU A 387 -14.40 -5.81 -19.19
C GLU A 387 -15.62 -6.55 -19.75
N ASP A 388 -15.44 -7.79 -20.21
CA ASP A 388 -16.55 -8.64 -20.64
C ASP A 388 -17.53 -8.88 -19.49
N ILE A 389 -17.04 -9.20 -18.29
CA ILE A 389 -17.89 -9.32 -17.09
C ILE A 389 -18.63 -8.01 -16.80
N LEU A 390 -17.97 -6.86 -16.92
CA LEU A 390 -18.60 -5.56 -16.67
C LEU A 390 -19.65 -5.18 -17.72
N SER A 391 -19.55 -5.72 -18.93
CA SER A 391 -20.48 -5.47 -20.03
C SER A 391 -21.77 -6.30 -19.93
N GLU A 392 -21.73 -7.43 -19.22
CA GLU A 392 -22.87 -8.34 -19.05
C GLU A 392 -23.94 -7.80 -18.08
N ASP A 393 -25.19 -8.17 -18.35
CA ASP A 393 -26.29 -7.95 -17.41
C ASP A 393 -26.43 -9.13 -16.45
N TRP A 394 -26.05 -8.90 -15.19
CA TRP A 394 -26.09 -9.89 -14.11
C TRP A 394 -27.40 -9.88 -13.31
N ASN A 395 -28.42 -9.15 -13.76
CA ASN A 395 -29.70 -9.07 -13.04
C ASN A 395 -30.63 -10.25 -13.35
N ASP A 396 -30.46 -10.95 -14.47
CA ASP A 396 -31.23 -12.16 -14.80
C ASP A 396 -30.52 -13.42 -14.30
N LEU A 397 -30.89 -13.84 -13.09
CA LEU A 397 -30.35 -15.03 -12.42
C LEU A 397 -30.48 -16.31 -13.26
N ALA A 398 -31.49 -16.41 -14.14
CA ALA A 398 -31.68 -17.58 -14.99
C ALA A 398 -30.68 -17.63 -16.15
N ALA A 399 -30.19 -16.46 -16.60
CA ALA A 399 -29.20 -16.33 -17.67
C ALA A 399 -27.75 -16.50 -17.18
N ILE A 400 -27.48 -16.24 -15.90
CA ILE A 400 -26.12 -16.26 -15.31
C ILE A 400 -25.33 -17.55 -15.61
N PRO A 401 -25.89 -18.78 -15.47
CA PRO A 401 -25.13 -19.98 -15.77
C PRO A 401 -24.66 -20.07 -17.23
N ALA A 402 -25.50 -19.62 -18.17
CA ALA A 402 -25.15 -19.60 -19.59
C ALA A 402 -24.12 -18.52 -19.89
N GLN A 403 -24.27 -17.32 -19.32
CA GLN A 403 -23.32 -16.21 -19.44
C GLN A 403 -21.93 -16.60 -18.90
N LEU A 404 -21.85 -17.17 -17.69
CA LEU A 404 -20.59 -17.63 -17.11
C LEU A 404 -19.92 -18.70 -17.96
N LYS A 405 -20.69 -19.62 -18.55
CA LYS A 405 -20.16 -20.63 -19.46
C LYS A 405 -19.61 -19.99 -20.75
N MET A 406 -20.34 -19.04 -21.34
CA MET A 406 -19.88 -18.33 -22.54
C MET A 406 -18.59 -17.55 -22.28
N LEU A 407 -18.49 -16.87 -21.14
CA LEU A 407 -17.26 -16.20 -20.70
C LEU A 407 -16.12 -17.21 -20.51
N ALA A 408 -16.38 -18.33 -19.85
CA ALA A 408 -15.39 -19.40 -19.64
C ALA A 408 -14.91 -20.02 -20.97
N ASP A 409 -15.80 -20.17 -21.95
CA ASP A 409 -15.44 -20.70 -23.27
C ASP A 409 -14.62 -19.67 -24.07
N SER A 410 -14.99 -18.39 -24.01
CA SER A 410 -14.34 -17.30 -24.76
C SER A 410 -12.91 -17.03 -24.30
N HIS A 411 -12.67 -17.13 -22.99
CA HIS A 411 -11.36 -16.87 -22.38
C HIS A 411 -10.52 -18.13 -22.13
N ARG A 412 -11.00 -19.31 -22.53
CA ARG A 412 -10.29 -20.58 -22.29
C ARG A 412 -8.89 -20.59 -22.90
N THR A 413 -8.75 -20.11 -24.13
CA THR A 413 -7.48 -20.21 -24.87
C THR A 413 -6.39 -19.27 -24.33
N THR A 414 -6.77 -18.20 -23.65
CA THR A 414 -5.86 -17.19 -23.09
C THR A 414 -5.57 -17.45 -21.61
N LEU A 415 -6.60 -17.68 -20.80
CA LEU A 415 -6.49 -17.77 -19.35
C LEU A 415 -6.31 -19.20 -18.81
N ALA A 416 -6.81 -20.21 -19.52
CA ALA A 416 -6.65 -21.61 -19.10
C ALA A 416 -5.30 -22.21 -19.54
N ARG A 417 -4.49 -21.48 -20.33
CA ARG A 417 -3.26 -21.99 -20.94
C ARG A 417 -2.29 -22.59 -19.92
N ASP A 418 -2.13 -21.93 -18.77
CA ASP A 418 -1.09 -22.30 -17.81
C ASP A 418 -1.64 -23.16 -16.65
N ASP A 419 -2.95 -23.08 -16.34
CA ASP A 419 -3.61 -23.91 -15.33
C ASP A 419 -5.10 -24.14 -15.65
N PRO A 420 -5.43 -25.13 -16.52
CA PRO A 420 -6.79 -25.41 -16.95
C PRO A 420 -7.72 -25.87 -15.81
N GLU A 421 -7.20 -26.61 -14.83
CA GLU A 421 -8.00 -27.16 -13.73
C GLU A 421 -8.46 -26.04 -12.80
N ARG A 422 -7.54 -25.15 -12.43
CA ARG A 422 -7.89 -23.97 -11.66
C ARG A 422 -8.86 -23.10 -12.45
N TYR A 423 -8.62 -22.91 -13.75
CA TYR A 423 -9.50 -22.17 -14.67
C TYR A 423 -10.94 -22.67 -14.65
N GLN A 424 -11.15 -23.99 -14.63
CA GLN A 424 -12.49 -24.53 -14.50
C GLN A 424 -13.05 -24.36 -13.08
N LYS A 425 -12.20 -24.57 -12.07
CA LYS A 425 -12.61 -24.50 -10.66
C LYS A 425 -13.16 -23.14 -10.27
N ALA A 426 -12.51 -22.03 -10.61
CA ALA A 426 -13.01 -20.73 -10.15
C ALA A 426 -14.21 -20.20 -10.95
N PHE A 427 -14.42 -20.60 -12.21
CA PHE A 427 -15.72 -20.38 -12.87
C PHE A 427 -16.84 -21.21 -12.21
N ALA A 428 -16.56 -22.46 -11.83
CA ALA A 428 -17.49 -23.29 -11.07
C ALA A 428 -17.81 -22.71 -9.68
N GLN A 429 -16.81 -22.19 -8.97
CA GLN A 429 -17.00 -21.50 -7.69
C GLN A 429 -17.81 -20.21 -7.86
N THR A 430 -17.56 -19.43 -8.91
CA THR A 430 -18.36 -18.24 -9.24
C THR A 430 -19.82 -18.63 -9.45
N LEU A 431 -20.09 -19.65 -10.26
CA LEU A 431 -21.43 -20.16 -10.49
C LEU A 431 -22.11 -20.61 -9.19
N GLN A 432 -21.40 -21.35 -8.34
CA GLN A 432 -21.91 -21.78 -7.04
C GLN A 432 -22.24 -20.57 -6.15
N LEU A 433 -21.35 -19.59 -6.04
CA LEU A 433 -21.55 -18.41 -5.21
C LEU A 433 -22.75 -17.59 -5.67
N VAL A 434 -22.88 -17.36 -6.98
CA VAL A 434 -23.98 -16.54 -7.53
C VAL A 434 -25.33 -17.27 -7.43
N THR A 435 -25.36 -18.59 -7.50
CA THR A 435 -26.60 -19.38 -7.36
C THR A 435 -27.01 -19.66 -5.90
N THR A 436 -26.08 -19.56 -4.95
CA THR A 436 -26.33 -19.87 -3.52
C THR A 436 -26.37 -18.66 -2.60
N SER A 437 -25.95 -17.47 -3.06
CA SER A 437 -25.95 -16.27 -2.21
C SER A 437 -27.39 -15.81 -1.89
N PRO A 438 -27.72 -15.53 -0.61
CA PRO A 438 -29.05 -15.04 -0.22
C PRO A 438 -29.36 -13.64 -0.76
N ASN A 439 -28.35 -12.85 -1.12
CA ASN A 439 -28.48 -11.50 -1.69
C ASN A 439 -28.73 -11.48 -3.20
N THR A 440 -28.83 -12.65 -3.83
CA THR A 440 -29.25 -12.88 -5.22
C THR A 440 -30.64 -13.51 -5.29
N ARG A 441 -31.45 -13.44 -4.22
CA ARG A 441 -32.87 -13.85 -4.24
C ARG A 441 -33.78 -12.69 -3.88
#